data_AF-B8L028-F1
#
_entry.id   AF-B8L028-F1
#
_cell.length_a   1.000
_cell.length_b   1.000
_cell.length_c   1.000
_cell.angle_alpha   90.00
_cell.angle_beta   90.00
_cell.angle_gamma   90.00
#
_symmetry.space_group_name_H-M   'P 1'
#
loop_
_entity.id
_entity.type
_entity.pdbx_description
1 polymer ?
#
loop_
_entity_poly.entity_id
_entity_poly.type
_entity_poly.pdbx_seq_one_letter_code
_entity_poly.pdbx_strand_id
1 'polypeptide(L)'
;MSSLRARSTDPHTSHAAATDLVASGALRVQHAKTEAAVIRHPGHSSLHLSALTGLDRHMLGRRLPELAREGRIWRGPSAPCATTGKPACTWWPVAPGQNMSLGL
;
A
#
# COMPACT_ATOMS: atom_id res chain seq x y z
N MET A 1 34.23 -2.14 50.32
CA MET A 1 33.34 -3.30 50.12
C MET A 1 32.03 -2.83 49.49
N SER A 2 31.49 -3.62 48.57
CA SER A 2 30.19 -3.52 47.87
C SER A 2 30.05 -2.55 46.70
N SER A 3 30.42 -3.08 45.53
CA SER A 3 29.78 -2.85 44.23
C SER A 3 28.30 -3.23 44.26
N LEU A 4 27.42 -2.39 43.71
CA LEU A 4 26.17 -2.80 43.05
C LEU A 4 25.95 -1.84 41.87
N ARG A 5 26.62 -2.09 40.75
CA ARG A 5 26.02 -2.71 39.55
C ARG A 5 24.72 -2.02 39.12
N ALA A 6 24.87 -1.24 38.05
CA ALA A 6 23.84 -0.88 37.10
C ALA A 6 22.76 -1.97 36.99
N ARG A 7 21.49 -1.58 37.17
CA ARG A 7 20.36 -2.41 36.76
C ARG A 7 20.33 -2.46 35.23
N SER A 8 21.06 -3.44 34.71
CA SER A 8 20.88 -4.03 33.39
C SER A 8 19.47 -4.63 33.35
N THR A 9 18.51 -3.91 32.77
CA THR A 9 17.24 -4.47 32.33
C THR A 9 17.01 -3.99 30.91
N ASP A 10 16.84 -4.95 30.03
CA ASP A 10 17.30 -4.97 28.64
C ASP A 10 16.67 -3.92 27.68
N PRO A 11 17.46 -3.29 26.79
CA PRO A 11 17.02 -2.39 25.70
C PRO A 11 16.17 -3.02 24.59
N HIS A 12 15.74 -4.27 24.73
CA HIS A 12 15.15 -5.05 23.63
C HIS A 12 13.80 -4.49 23.13
N THR A 13 13.00 -3.86 24.01
CA THR A 13 11.72 -3.25 23.62
C THR A 13 11.88 -1.96 22.82
N SER A 14 12.97 -1.22 23.05
CA SER A 14 13.24 0.05 22.35
C SER A 14 13.71 -0.18 20.92
N HIS A 15 14.52 -1.22 20.69
CA HIS A 15 14.96 -1.58 19.33
C HIS A 15 13.82 -2.21 18.51
N ALA A 16 12.98 -3.04 19.12
CA ALA A 16 11.76 -3.56 18.49
C ALA A 16 10.79 -2.43 18.13
N ALA A 17 10.51 -1.51 19.07
CA ALA A 17 9.65 -0.35 18.82
C ALA A 17 10.19 0.58 17.72
N ALA A 18 11.51 0.80 17.67
CA ALA A 18 12.12 1.58 16.59
C ALA A 18 12.00 0.87 15.23
N THR A 19 12.18 -0.45 15.20
CA THR A 19 12.01 -1.26 13.98
C THR A 19 10.56 -1.23 13.50
N ASP A 20 9.60 -1.36 14.41
CA ASP A 20 8.16 -1.29 14.10
C ASP A 20 7.75 0.10 13.63
N LEU A 21 8.32 1.17 14.22
CA LEU A 21 8.07 2.55 13.80
C LEU A 21 8.64 2.82 12.41
N VAL A 22 9.85 2.34 12.11
CA VAL A 22 10.45 2.45 10.78
C VAL A 22 9.66 1.63 9.76
N ALA A 23 9.28 0.40 10.10
CA ALA A 23 8.48 -0.47 9.25
C ALA A 23 7.10 0.13 8.95
N SER A 24 6.42 0.67 9.96
CA SER A 24 5.14 1.37 9.79
C SER A 24 5.29 2.67 9.00
N GLY A 25 6.39 3.41 9.17
CA GLY A 25 6.72 4.56 8.35
C GLY A 25 6.90 4.19 6.87
N ALA A 26 7.69 3.16 6.58
CA ALA A 26 7.89 2.65 5.24
C ALA A 26 6.60 2.12 4.61
N LEU A 27 5.77 1.41 5.40
CA LEU A 27 4.46 0.94 4.99
C LEU A 27 3.54 2.09 4.59
N ARG A 28 3.45 3.13 5.43
CA ARG A 28 2.66 4.34 5.16
C ARG A 28 3.08 5.02 3.86
N VAL A 29 4.39 5.11 3.60
CA VAL A 29 4.92 5.67 2.34
C VAL A 29 4.52 4.80 1.13
N GLN A 30 4.60 3.47 1.25
CA GLN A 30 4.19 2.56 0.18
C GLN A 30 2.68 2.62 -0.09
N HIS A 31 1.85 2.71 0.95
CA HIS A 31 0.41 2.93 0.85
C HIS A 31 0.11 4.23 0.11
N ALA A 32 0.72 5.35 0.53
CA ALA A 32 0.51 6.65 -0.12
C ALA A 32 0.90 6.61 -1.61
N LYS A 33 2.03 6.00 -1.96
CA LYS A 33 2.45 5.84 -3.37
C LYS A 33 1.49 4.97 -4.17
N THR A 34 1.00 3.89 -3.58
CA THR A 34 0.08 2.95 -4.22
C THR A 34 -1.29 3.59 -4.45
N GLU A 35 -1.84 4.26 -3.45
CA GLU A 35 -3.10 5.01 -3.55
C GLU A 35 -2.99 6.11 -4.61
N ALA A 36 -1.92 6.90 -4.60
CA ALA A 36 -1.68 7.93 -5.61
C ALA A 36 -1.58 7.35 -7.04
N ALA A 37 -0.99 6.16 -7.20
CA ALA A 37 -0.95 5.47 -8.49
C ALA A 37 -2.35 5.09 -8.97
N VAL A 38 -3.22 4.59 -8.09
CA VAL A 38 -4.61 4.23 -8.41
C VAL A 38 -5.44 5.47 -8.74
N ILE A 39 -5.25 6.58 -8.02
CA ILE A 39 -5.91 7.87 -8.29
C ILE A 39 -5.54 8.39 -9.68
N ARG A 40 -4.24 8.35 -10.03
CA ARG A 40 -3.76 8.86 -11.31
C ARG A 40 -4.12 7.95 -12.49
N HIS A 41 -4.18 6.65 -12.26
CA HIS A 41 -4.36 5.63 -13.30
C HIS A 41 -5.44 4.62 -12.87
N PRO A 42 -6.71 5.05 -12.78
CA PRO A 42 -7.81 4.19 -12.36
C PRO A 42 -8.06 3.08 -13.39
N GLY A 43 -8.54 1.93 -12.92
CA GLY A 43 -8.98 0.83 -13.78
C GLY A 43 -7.88 -0.09 -14.29
N HIS A 44 -6.66 0.04 -13.78
CA HIS A 44 -5.53 -0.79 -14.21
C HIS A 44 -5.16 -1.89 -13.21
N SER A 45 -4.50 -2.93 -13.73
CA SER A 45 -3.96 -4.02 -12.93
C SER A 45 -2.68 -3.62 -12.21
N SER A 46 -2.27 -4.36 -11.19
CA SER A 46 -0.99 -4.13 -10.49
C SER A 46 0.22 -4.15 -11.42
N LEU A 47 0.23 -5.05 -12.42
CA LEU A 47 1.29 -5.13 -13.41
C LEU A 47 1.30 -3.89 -14.31
N HIS A 48 0.14 -3.45 -14.80
CA HIS A 48 0.11 -2.28 -15.66
C HIS A 48 0.41 -0.98 -14.88
N LEU A 49 -0.05 -0.87 -13.62
CA LEU A 49 0.33 0.20 -12.72
C LEU A 49 1.85 0.26 -12.50
N SER A 50 2.52 -0.88 -12.36
CA SER A 50 3.99 -0.92 -12.27
C SER A 50 4.66 -0.36 -13.53
N ALA A 51 4.12 -0.68 -14.71
CA ALA A 51 4.64 -0.17 -15.98
C ALA A 51 4.42 1.35 -16.14
N LEU A 52 3.26 1.87 -15.72
CA LEU A 52 2.93 3.29 -15.82
C LEU A 52 3.70 4.17 -14.83
N THR A 53 4.00 3.65 -13.64
CA THR A 53 4.53 4.45 -12.53
C THR A 53 5.99 4.17 -12.17
N GLY A 54 6.56 3.07 -12.68
CA GLY A 54 7.88 2.58 -12.28
C GLY A 54 7.93 2.00 -10.86
N LEU A 55 6.79 1.86 -10.18
CA LEU A 55 6.71 1.25 -8.85
C LEU A 55 6.92 -0.28 -8.94
N ASP A 56 7.53 -0.87 -7.91
CA ASP A 56 7.71 -2.31 -7.85
C ASP A 56 6.37 -3.07 -7.90
N ARG A 57 6.26 -4.01 -8.84
CA ARG A 57 5.04 -4.79 -9.07
C ARG A 57 4.67 -5.66 -7.85
N HIS A 58 5.65 -6.16 -7.12
CA HIS A 58 5.41 -7.03 -5.96
C HIS A 58 4.94 -6.22 -4.76
N MET A 59 5.48 -5.01 -4.58
CA MET A 59 4.99 -4.02 -3.62
C MET A 59 3.54 -3.65 -3.93
N LEU A 60 3.21 -3.28 -5.17
CA LEU A 60 1.82 -3.01 -5.57
C LEU A 60 0.91 -4.21 -5.29
N GLY A 61 1.34 -5.42 -5.62
CA GLY A 61 0.59 -6.66 -5.37
C GLY A 61 0.22 -6.90 -3.89
N ARG A 62 1.04 -6.42 -2.95
CA ARG A 62 0.77 -6.50 -1.50
C ARG A 62 -0.06 -5.32 -1.00
N ARG A 63 0.25 -4.10 -1.43
CA ARG A 63 -0.34 -2.86 -0.89
C ARG A 63 -1.76 -2.62 -1.40
N LEU A 64 -2.09 -3.00 -2.64
CA LEU A 64 -3.42 -2.78 -3.22
C LEU A 64 -4.54 -3.52 -2.43
N PRO A 65 -4.41 -4.82 -2.11
CA PRO A 65 -5.39 -5.49 -1.24
C PRO A 65 -5.54 -4.87 0.16
N GLU A 66 -4.45 -4.38 0.75
CA GLU A 66 -4.49 -3.74 2.07
C GLU A 66 -5.30 -2.44 2.04
N LEU A 67 -5.01 -1.56 1.07
CA LEU A 67 -5.74 -0.32 0.88
C LEU A 67 -7.23 -0.55 0.61
N ALA A 68 -7.58 -1.60 -0.13
CA ALA A 68 -8.98 -1.96 -0.36
C ALA A 68 -9.68 -2.46 0.89
N ARG A 69 -8.99 -3.25 1.74
CA ARG A 69 -9.52 -3.65 3.06
C ARG A 69 -9.73 -2.45 3.98
N GLU A 70 -8.90 -1.42 3.84
CA GLU A 70 -9.03 -0.13 4.55
C GLU A 70 -10.11 0.80 3.95
N GLY A 71 -10.75 0.40 2.84
CA GLY A 71 -11.77 1.21 2.17
C GLY A 71 -11.21 2.44 1.44
N ARG A 72 -9.89 2.52 1.24
CA ARG A 72 -9.20 3.65 0.61
C ARG A 72 -9.21 3.60 -0.91
N ILE A 73 -9.31 2.39 -1.45
CA ILE A 73 -9.49 2.13 -2.87
C ILE A 73 -10.49 0.98 -3.03
N TRP A 74 -10.90 0.73 -4.25
CA TRP A 74 -11.83 -0.33 -4.60
C TRP A 74 -11.20 -1.33 -5.58
N ARG A 75 -11.44 -2.62 -5.34
CA ARG A 75 -11.11 -3.69 -6.29
C ARG A 75 -12.28 -3.85 -7.25
N GLY A 76 -12.01 -3.57 -8.53
CA GLY A 76 -13.00 -3.68 -9.58
C GLY A 76 -13.07 -5.02 -10.29
N PRO A 77 -13.96 -5.12 -11.30
CA PRO A 77 -14.11 -6.32 -12.09
C PRO A 77 -12.79 -6.69 -12.77
N SER A 78 -12.65 -7.97 -13.10
CA SER A 78 -11.51 -8.44 -13.89
C SER A 78 -11.61 -7.88 -15.30
N ALA A 79 -10.51 -7.33 -15.82
CA ALA A 79 -10.40 -6.83 -17.18
C ALA A 79 -9.07 -7.27 -17.80
N PRO A 80 -8.96 -7.32 -19.14
CA PRO A 80 -7.68 -7.58 -19.80
C PRO A 80 -6.61 -6.58 -19.35
N CYS A 81 -5.48 -7.09 -18.85
CA CYS A 81 -4.33 -6.28 -18.48
C CYS A 81 -3.72 -5.64 -19.73
N ALA A 82 -3.63 -4.31 -19.78
CA ALA A 82 -3.07 -3.61 -20.94
C ALA A 82 -1.60 -3.96 -21.25
N THR A 83 -0.86 -4.54 -20.30
CA THR A 83 0.52 -5.04 -20.55
C THR A 83 0.56 -6.44 -21.15
N THR A 84 -0.38 -7.34 -20.82
CA THR A 84 -0.27 -8.78 -21.16
C THR A 84 -1.47 -9.36 -21.90
N GLY A 85 -2.56 -8.60 -22.02
CA GLY A 85 -3.85 -9.06 -22.57
C GLY A 85 -4.61 -10.06 -21.67
N LYS A 86 -3.99 -10.59 -20.61
CA LYS A 86 -4.61 -11.59 -19.73
C LYS A 86 -5.57 -10.93 -18.73
N PRO A 87 -6.67 -11.60 -18.34
CA PRO A 87 -7.57 -11.10 -17.30
C PRO A 87 -6.83 -10.82 -15.99
N ALA A 88 -7.07 -9.66 -15.39
CA ALA A 88 -6.49 -9.23 -14.13
C ALA A 88 -7.47 -8.36 -13.32
N CYS A 89 -7.37 -8.40 -11.99
CA CYS A 89 -8.11 -7.47 -11.13
C CYS A 89 -7.73 -6.02 -11.44
N THR A 90 -8.73 -5.15 -11.51
CA THR A 90 -8.57 -3.71 -11.69
C THR A 90 -8.69 -2.97 -10.35
N TRP A 91 -8.06 -1.80 -10.24
CA TRP A 91 -8.06 -1.00 -9.02
C TRP A 91 -8.55 0.42 -9.30
N TRP A 92 -9.42 0.92 -8.44
CA TRP A 92 -10.13 2.19 -8.63
C TRP A 92 -10.12 3.02 -7.35
N PRO A 93 -10.15 4.37 -7.43
CA PRO A 93 -10.17 5.22 -6.24
C PRO A 93 -11.41 5.05 -5.38
N VAL A 94 -12.56 4.78 -6.01
CA VAL A 94 -13.83 4.53 -5.33
C VAL A 94 -14.63 3.48 -6.09
N ALA A 95 -15.69 2.96 -5.48
CA ALA A 95 -16.57 2.00 -6.12
C ALA A 95 -17.43 2.66 -7.23
N PRO A 96 -17.88 1.89 -8.24
CA PRO A 96 -18.81 2.35 -9.25
C PRO A 96 -20.08 2.90 -8.61
N GLY A 97 -20.56 4.04 -9.09
CA GLY A 97 -21.74 4.72 -8.53
C GLY A 97 -21.47 5.61 -7.32
N GLN A 98 -20.27 5.56 -6.70
CA GLN A 98 -19.88 6.49 -5.63
C GLN A 98 -19.21 7.77 -6.13
N ASN A 99 -18.90 7.87 -7.43
CA ASN A 99 -18.38 9.09 -8.08
C ASN A 99 -19.48 10.16 -8.29
N MET A 100 -20.33 10.42 -7.30
CA MET A 100 -21.35 11.48 -7.38
C MET A 100 -20.77 12.83 -6.95
N SER A 101 -20.04 13.49 -7.85
CA SER A 101 -19.80 14.95 -7.78
C SER A 101 -19.37 15.45 -9.16
N LEU A 102 -20.33 15.56 -10.08
CA LEU A 102 -20.23 16.56 -11.15
C LEU A 102 -20.78 17.85 -10.54
N GLY A 103 -19.89 18.64 -9.93
CA GLY A 103 -20.20 20.04 -9.64
C GLY A 103 -20.35 20.77 -10.96
N LEU A 104 -21.58 21.16 -11.29
CA LEU A 104 -21.89 22.12 -12.34
C LEU A 104 -21.31 23.49 -11.99
#